data_AF-A0A7Y3EU40-F1
#
_entry.id   AF-A0A7Y3EU40-F1
#
_cell.length_a   1.000
_cell.length_b   1.000
_cell.length_c   1.000
_cell.angle_alpha   90.00
_cell.angle_beta   90.00
_cell.angle_gamma   90.00
#
_symmetry.space_group_name_H-M   'P 1'
#
loop_
_entity.id
_entity.type
_entity.pdbx_description
1 polymer ?
#
loop_
_entity_poly.entity_id
_entity_poly.type
_entity_poly.pdbx_seq_one_letter_code
_entity_poly.pdbx_strand_id
1 'polypeptide(L)' 'MNRKLGESGSALVCAACGANNVIEIELALPDGTEVHFCSCHQCETRWWQRDGKDLGLDAVLDLARKPRG' A
#
# COMPACT_ATOMS: atom_id res chain seq x y z
N MET A 1 -2.32 -21.37 -18.70
CA MET A 1 -1.56 -20.66 -17.66
C MET A 1 -2.56 -19.92 -16.79
N ASN A 2 -2.92 -20.52 -15.66
CA ASN A 2 -4.08 -20.14 -14.87
C ASN A 2 -3.63 -19.15 -13.78
N ARG A 3 -3.89 -17.86 -13.95
CA ARG A 3 -3.82 -16.90 -12.84
C ARG A 3 -5.16 -16.95 -12.11
N LYS A 4 -5.15 -17.39 -10.85
CA LYS A 4 -6.29 -17.17 -9.94
C LYS A 4 -6.53 -15.65 -9.88
N LEU A 5 -7.72 -15.21 -10.29
CA LEU A 5 -8.20 -13.86 -9.99
C LEU A 5 -8.42 -13.79 -8.48
N GLY A 6 -7.36 -13.42 -7.74
CA GLY A 6 -7.53 -12.86 -6.41
C GLY A 6 -8.07 -11.45 -6.60
N GLU A 7 -9.33 -11.28 -6.20
CA GLU A 7 -10.10 -10.05 -5.97
C GLU A 7 -9.88 -8.87 -6.93
N SER A 8 -10.99 -8.40 -7.53
CA SER A 8 -11.03 -7.18 -8.32
C SER A 8 -10.82 -5.95 -7.43
N GLY A 9 -9.60 -5.75 -6.94
CA GLY A 9 -9.14 -4.47 -6.43
C GLY A 9 -9.29 -3.48 -7.58
N SER A 10 -10.10 -2.44 -7.40
CA SER A 10 -10.18 -1.36 -8.39
C SER A 10 -8.77 -0.84 -8.62
N ALA A 11 -8.33 -0.75 -9.87
CA ALA A 11 -6.98 -0.29 -10.18
C ALA A 11 -6.73 1.07 -9.51
N LEU A 12 -5.74 1.13 -8.60
CA LEU A 12 -5.40 2.36 -7.89
C LEU A 12 -4.96 3.43 -8.89
N VAL A 13 -5.42 4.67 -8.67
CA VAL A 13 -5.04 5.84 -9.44
C VAL A 13 -4.10 6.69 -8.60
N CYS A 14 -2.96 7.05 -9.16
CA CYS A 14 -2.02 7.93 -8.49
C CYS A 14 -2.61 9.34 -8.35
N ALA A 15 -2.79 9.81 -7.12
CA ALA A 15 -3.31 11.15 -6.85
C ALA A 15 -2.38 12.28 -7.36
N ALA A 16 -1.09 12.00 -7.53
CA ALA A 16 -0.11 12.99 -7.99
C ALA A 16 -0.13 13.23 -9.51
N CYS A 17 -0.38 12.19 -10.33
CA CYS A 17 -0.27 12.29 -11.79
C CYS A 17 -1.49 11.74 -12.56
N GLY A 18 -2.45 11.12 -11.88
CA GLY A 18 -3.65 10.55 -12.50
C GLY A 18 -3.43 9.21 -13.23
N ALA A 19 -2.21 8.67 -13.25
CA ALA A 19 -1.94 7.38 -13.89
C ALA A 19 -2.52 6.20 -13.08
N ASN A 20 -2.99 5.17 -13.78
CA ASN A 20 -3.42 3.88 -13.23
C ASN A 20 -2.31 2.82 -13.24
N ASN A 21 -1.06 3.25 -13.41
CA ASN A 21 0.12 2.40 -13.39
C ASN A 21 0.74 2.37 -11.98
N VAL A 22 0.01 1.74 -11.06
CA VAL A 22 0.33 1.67 -9.62
C VAL A 22 0.51 0.21 -9.22
N ILE A 23 1.61 -0.09 -8.53
CA ILE A 23 1.76 -1.35 -7.80
C ILE A 23 1.32 -1.15 -6.36
N GLU A 24 0.75 -2.21 -5.80
CA GLU A 24 0.33 -2.30 -4.41
C GLU A 24 0.92 -3.58 -3.81
N ILE A 25 1.50 -3.47 -2.63
CA ILE A 25 2.09 -4.57 -1.87
C ILE A 25 1.48 -4.53 -0.48
N GLU A 26 0.81 -5.60 -0.07
CA GLU A 26 0.34 -5.78 1.30
C GLU A 26 1.50 -6.24 2.20
N LEU A 27 1.62 -5.63 3.38
CA LEU A 27 2.62 -5.94 4.40
C LEU A 27 1.96 -6.09 5.76
N ALA A 28 2.32 -7.14 6.50
CA ALA A 28 2.04 -7.24 7.93
C ALA A 28 3.22 -6.67 8.73
N LEU A 29 2.94 -5.66 9.57
CA LEU A 29 3.90 -5.06 10.49
C LEU A 29 4.13 -5.99 11.71
N PRO A 30 5.17 -5.76 12.53
CA PRO A 30 5.50 -6.66 13.63
C PRO A 30 4.35 -6.92 14.60
N ASP A 31 3.52 -5.90 14.88
CA ASP A 31 2.37 -6.01 15.77
C ASP A 31 1.12 -6.63 15.11
N GLY A 32 1.25 -7.13 13.88
CA GLY A 32 0.17 -7.73 13.09
C GLY A 32 -0.66 -6.72 12.30
N THR A 33 -0.38 -5.41 12.39
CA THR A 33 -1.10 -4.40 11.60
C THR A 33 -0.81 -4.60 10.11
N GLU A 34 -1.86 -4.73 9.29
CA GLU A 34 -1.77 -4.78 7.84
C GLU A 34 -1.73 -3.37 7.24
N VAL A 35 -0.79 -3.15 6.32
CA VAL A 35 -0.63 -1.90 5.56
C VAL A 35 -0.33 -2.22 4.11
N HIS A 36 -0.66 -1.30 3.21
CA HIS A 36 -0.40 -1.40 1.79
C HIS A 36 0.64 -0.35 1.40
N PHE A 37 1.76 -0.80 0.82
CA PHE A 37 2.70 0.08 0.16
C PHE A 37 2.32 0.24 -1.31
N CYS A 38 2.16 1.48 -1.75
CA CYS A 38 1.79 1.81 -3.12
C CYS A 38 2.91 2.61 -3.80
N SER A 39 3.17 2.29 -5.07
CA SER A 39 4.14 3.03 -5.88
C SER A 39 3.64 3.21 -7.30
N CYS A 40 3.62 4.45 -7.76
CA CYS A 40 3.33 4.75 -9.16
C CYS A 40 4.58 4.52 -10.01
N HIS A 41 4.47 3.69 -11.04
CA HIS A 41 5.57 3.47 -11.99
C HIS A 41 5.74 4.62 -13.00
N GLN A 42 4.79 5.56 -13.08
CA GLN A 42 4.84 6.69 -14.01
C GLN A 42 5.58 7.90 -13.46
N CYS A 43 5.28 8.31 -12.23
CA CYS A 43 5.86 9.51 -11.60
C CYS A 43 6.66 9.19 -10.32
N GLU A 44 6.80 7.90 -9.98
CA GLU A 44 7.56 7.41 -8.83
C GLU A 44 7.04 7.87 -7.45
N THR A 45 5.85 8.49 -7.40
CA THR A 45 5.18 8.82 -6.13
C THR A 45 4.88 7.55 -5.36
N ARG A 46 5.19 7.57 -4.06
CA ARG A 46 5.00 6.46 -3.13
C ARG A 46 4.13 6.91 -1.98
N TRP A 47 3.24 6.06 -1.54
CA TRP A 47 2.38 6.31 -0.40
C TRP A 47 2.03 5.01 0.30
N TRP A 48 1.44 5.13 1.47
CA TRP A 48 1.00 4.02 2.28
C TRP A 48 -0.50 4.10 2.48
N GLN A 49 -1.16 2.96 2.58
CA GLN A 49 -2.56 2.88 2.92
C GLN A 49 -2.81 1.87 4.04
N ARG A 50 -3.88 2.11 4.78
CA ARG A 50 -4.46 1.15 5.72
C ARG A 50 -5.97 1.22 5.57
N ASP A 51 -6.62 0.07 5.44
CA ASP A 51 -8.07 0.00 5.23
C ASP A 51 -8.56 0.90 4.06
N GLY A 52 -7.78 0.96 2.98
CA GLY A 52 -8.05 1.78 1.80
C GLY A 52 -7.86 3.29 1.97
N LYS A 53 -7.30 3.75 3.10
CA LYS A 53 -7.05 5.18 3.39
C LYS A 53 -5.57 5.49 3.46
N ASP A 54 -5.18 6.67 2.98
CA ASP A 54 -3.79 7.12 3.01
C ASP A 54 -3.29 7.24 4.45
N LEU A 55 -2.10 6.68 4.68
CA LEU A 55 -1.40 6.68 5.95
C LEU A 55 -0.08 7.47 5.77
N GLY A 56 0.15 8.43 6.65
CA GLY A 56 1.39 9.21 6.65
C GLY A 56 2.60 8.34 6.97
N LEU A 57 3.77 8.69 6.39
CA LEU A 57 5.01 7.95 6.61
C LEU A 57 5.38 7.83 8.10
N ASP A 58 5.24 8.92 8.87
CA ASP A 58 5.55 8.91 10.31
C ASP A 58 4.70 7.88 11.07
N ALA A 59 3.41 7.80 10.75
CA ALA A 59 2.51 6.83 11.36
C ALA A 59 2.90 5.38 11.02
N VAL A 60 3.34 5.12 9.79
CA VAL A 60 3.85 3.79 9.39
C VAL A 60 5.11 3.45 10.19
N LEU A 61 6.04 4.40 10.34
CA LEU A 61 7.28 4.18 11.07
C LEU A 61 7.04 3.93 12.56
N ASP A 62 6.06 4.62 13.16
CA ASP A 62 5.65 4.38 14.55
C ASP A 62 5.07 2.97 14.73
N LEU A 63 4.21 2.53 13.81
CA LEU A 63 3.67 1.17 13.81
C LEU A 63 4.76 0.12 13.62
N ALA A 64 5.70 0.35 12.69
CA ALA A 64 6.80 -0.56 12.41
C ALA A 64 7.79 -0.70 13.58
N ARG A 65 7.90 0.30 14.45
CA ARG A 65 8.76 0.28 15.65
C ARG A 65 8.10 -0.44 16.83
N LYS A 66 6.79 -0.65 16.81
CA LYS A 66 6.08 -1.23 17.93
C LYS A 66 6.48 -2.70 18.10
N PRO A 67 6.95 -3.10 19.30
CA PRO A 67 7.36 -4.48 19.54
C PRO A 67 6.16 -5.42 19.44
N ARG A 68 6.45 -6.69 19.11
CA ARG A 68 5.46 -7.75 19.17
C ARG A 68 4.99 -7.91 20.62
N GLY A 69 3.67 -7.91 20.82
CA GLY A 69 3.04 -8.19 22.12
C GLY A 69 3.21 -9.64 22.53
#